data_AF-A0A4Q9M0C4-F1
#
_entry.id   AF-A0A4Q9M0C4-F1
#
_cell.length_a   1.000
_cell.length_b   1.000
_cell.length_c   1.000
_cell.angle_alpha   90.00
_cell.angle_beta   90.00
_cell.angle_gamma   90.00
#
_symmetry.space_group_name_H-M   'P 1'
#
loop_
_entity.id
_entity.type
_entity.pdbx_description
1 polymer ?
#
loop_
_entity_poly.entity_id
_entity_poly.type
_entity_poly.pdbx_seq_one_letter_code
_entity_poly.pdbx_strand_id
1 'polypeptide(L)'
;MDLVSLQSKIFKDPNNYLEEYTEQLEKYKAFVELPIVPLKTLSTLLSFLTTVSHFYPSQYSSLIINHLSVTTNKLLKKEIFTNILILKRKKLITEEDFFTSIFLHTSDFKSVLRMCVKEISDRKTVEIFIKYVNHGNEKQYFFALFCILYCYEIKKYEELEKIICDNLFDKKGENMCLLYFLNLIDFSFSDNIYEKENQNTEKENENVENTENNSKILIKIGEIKAEEICKLLYKDLRLNKMMRDIRVKKLRVISVLKKFYNLKLKIFDYVVKIVDPSKEDLGQLMTVLIECLTPDEAKKGVDMVLDKFCNLAKDDDMVVYGLNILKEISVRFDLDVISYLEDYKKSKSKAVGYAYKMLVKSYNEKKVVGNRSLLYVRKKASEANKENKKDSTEKKNKYKNFKKGNKRRKNNKLK
;
A
#
# COMPACT_ATOMS: atom_id res chain seq x y z
N MET A 1 40.75 17.07 24.09
CA MET A 1 39.61 17.94 24.44
C MET A 1 38.33 17.14 24.20
N ASP A 2 37.31 17.27 25.05
CA ASP A 2 36.01 16.64 24.81
C ASP A 2 35.34 17.22 23.55
N LEU A 3 34.72 16.38 22.72
CA LEU A 3 34.11 16.80 21.44
C LEU A 3 32.97 17.79 21.64
N VAL A 4 32.22 17.68 22.74
CA VAL A 4 31.13 18.62 23.07
C VAL A 4 31.67 20.00 23.41
N SER A 5 32.79 20.05 24.16
CA SER A 5 33.49 21.29 24.46
C SER A 5 34.09 21.93 23.20
N LEU A 6 34.72 21.12 22.34
CA LEU A 6 35.29 21.58 21.07
C LEU A 6 34.20 22.12 20.13
N GLN A 7 33.07 21.43 20.02
CA GLN A 7 31.92 21.89 19.25
C GLN A 7 31.46 23.28 19.71
N SER A 8 31.30 23.47 21.02
CA SER A 8 30.86 24.75 21.60
C SER A 8 31.85 25.89 21.32
N LYS A 9 33.15 25.58 21.25
CA LYS A 9 34.21 26.52 20.91
C LYS A 9 34.22 26.90 19.43
N ILE A 10 34.07 25.91 18.55
CA ILE A 10 33.92 26.13 17.10
C ILE A 10 32.73 27.04 16.80
N PHE A 11 31.59 26.86 17.47
CA PHE A 11 30.43 27.74 17.30
C PHE A 11 30.70 29.21 17.66
N LYS A 12 31.68 29.49 18.53
CA LYS A 12 32.05 30.86 18.92
C LYS A 12 33.05 31.47 17.95
N ASP A 13 34.05 30.70 17.54
CA ASP A 13 35.14 31.18 16.68
C ASP A 13 35.68 30.06 15.78
N PRO A 14 35.07 29.81 14.62
CA PRO A 14 35.43 28.67 13.78
C PRO A 14 36.85 28.73 13.23
N ASN A 15 37.38 29.91 12.95
CA ASN A 15 38.69 30.04 12.30
C ASN A 15 39.83 29.54 13.21
N ASN A 16 39.70 29.77 14.53
CA ASN A 16 40.70 29.39 15.52
C ASN A 16 40.74 27.88 15.83
N TYR A 17 39.75 27.11 15.36
CA TYR A 17 39.66 25.67 15.65
C TYR A 17 39.72 24.81 14.37
N LEU A 18 40.27 25.35 13.29
CA LEU A 18 40.43 24.66 12.01
C LEU A 18 41.38 23.45 12.13
N GLU A 19 42.48 23.59 12.88
CA GLU A 19 43.46 22.51 13.08
C GLU A 19 42.84 21.34 13.86
N GLU A 20 42.15 21.63 14.96
CA GLU A 20 41.49 20.59 15.76
C GLU A 20 40.37 19.91 14.98
N TYR A 21 39.61 20.66 14.16
CA TYR A 21 38.63 20.05 13.25
C TYR A 21 39.30 19.11 12.26
N THR A 22 40.40 19.54 11.64
CA THR A 22 41.16 18.74 10.68
C THR A 22 41.70 17.47 11.34
N GLU A 23 42.21 17.56 12.56
CA GLU A 23 42.65 16.39 13.34
C GLU A 23 41.50 15.38 13.56
N GLN A 24 40.29 15.86 13.87
CA GLN A 24 39.11 14.98 13.99
C GLN A 24 38.68 14.37 12.66
N LEU A 25 38.82 15.11 11.56
CA LEU A 25 38.51 14.62 10.21
C LEU A 25 39.49 13.51 9.79
N GLU A 26 40.78 13.67 10.06
CA GLU A 26 41.79 12.63 9.81
C GLU A 26 41.56 11.38 10.67
N LYS A 27 41.17 11.55 11.94
CA LYS A 27 40.75 10.42 12.79
C LYS A 27 39.55 9.68 12.20
N TYR A 28 38.59 10.41 11.62
CA TYR A 28 37.45 9.80 10.95
C TYR A 28 37.89 9.02 9.70
N LYS A 29 38.75 9.59 8.85
CA LYS A 29 39.32 8.88 7.68
C LYS A 29 39.98 7.57 8.10
N ALA A 30 40.83 7.61 9.12
CA ALA A 30 41.48 6.42 9.64
C ALA A 30 40.46 5.37 10.13
N PHE A 31 39.37 5.77 10.79
CA PHE A 31 38.31 4.83 11.20
C PHE A 31 37.57 4.17 10.04
N VAL A 32 37.39 4.86 8.92
CA VAL A 32 36.71 4.31 7.73
C VAL A 32 37.52 3.18 7.09
N GLU A 33 38.84 3.23 7.22
CA GLU A 33 39.78 2.23 6.67
C GLU A 33 39.95 1.01 7.57
N LEU A 34 39.50 1.07 8.84
CA LEU A 34 39.66 -0.05 9.77
C LEU A 34 38.74 -1.24 9.42
N PRO A 35 39.23 -2.48 9.54
CA PRO A 35 38.40 -3.67 9.35
C PRO A 35 37.35 -3.83 10.47
N ILE A 36 37.64 -3.33 11.68
CA ILE A 36 36.73 -3.34 12.83
C ILE A 36 36.66 -1.92 13.39
N VAL A 37 35.48 -1.31 13.27
CA VAL A 37 35.29 0.09 13.63
C VAL A 37 34.70 0.22 15.04
N PRO A 38 35.28 1.05 15.93
CA PRO A 38 34.73 1.29 17.26
C PRO A 38 33.44 2.14 17.17
N LEU A 39 32.29 1.47 17.04
CA LEU A 39 31.00 2.08 16.71
C LEU A 39 30.59 3.26 17.63
N LYS A 40 30.84 3.18 18.94
CA LYS A 40 30.50 4.28 19.87
C LYS A 40 31.31 5.54 19.57
N THR A 41 32.62 5.40 19.43
CA THR A 41 33.52 6.51 19.12
C THR A 41 33.24 7.08 17.73
N LEU A 42 32.98 6.22 16.76
CA LEU A 42 32.61 6.63 15.41
C LEU A 42 31.29 7.41 15.40
N SER A 43 30.29 6.95 16.14
CA SER A 43 28.99 7.63 16.26
C SER A 43 29.14 9.05 16.82
N THR A 44 29.91 9.21 17.90
CA THR A 44 30.22 10.53 18.47
C THR A 44 30.96 11.43 17.49
N LEU A 45 31.89 10.87 16.72
CA LEU A 45 32.67 11.60 15.73
C LEU A 45 31.83 12.02 14.52
N LEU A 46 30.96 11.13 14.01
CA LEU A 46 30.00 11.43 12.94
C LEU A 46 29.07 12.58 13.33
N SER A 47 28.51 12.52 14.55
CA SER A 47 27.64 13.56 15.08
C SER A 47 28.38 14.91 15.19
N PHE A 48 29.60 14.90 15.74
CA PHE A 48 30.45 16.09 15.84
C PHE A 48 30.73 16.70 14.45
N LEU A 49 31.31 15.91 13.53
CA LEU A 49 31.70 16.37 12.20
C LEU A 49 30.51 16.88 11.40
N THR A 50 29.39 16.17 11.45
CA THR A 50 28.14 16.61 10.80
C THR A 50 27.62 17.92 11.38
N THR A 51 27.75 18.12 12.69
CA THR A 51 27.26 19.34 13.36
C THR A 51 28.07 20.57 12.94
N VAL A 52 29.39 20.50 12.95
CA VAL A 52 30.26 21.64 12.64
C VAL A 52 30.62 21.79 11.16
N SER A 53 30.26 20.82 10.32
CA SER A 53 30.58 20.77 8.87
C SER A 53 30.32 22.06 8.07
N HIS A 54 29.31 22.85 8.42
CA HIS A 54 28.98 24.10 7.73
C HIS A 54 30.03 25.22 7.90
N PHE A 55 30.92 25.11 8.88
CA PHE A 55 31.99 26.08 9.09
C PHE A 55 33.25 25.78 8.27
N TYR A 56 33.40 24.56 7.76
CA TYR A 56 34.64 24.09 7.15
C TYR A 56 34.39 23.47 5.76
N PRO A 57 35.31 23.63 4.81
CA PRO A 57 35.08 23.24 3.42
C PRO A 57 34.92 21.72 3.21
N SER A 58 33.81 21.37 2.56
CA SER A 58 33.36 20.18 1.77
C SER A 58 33.99 18.78 1.89
N GLN A 59 35.22 18.58 2.34
CA GLN A 59 35.88 17.25 2.32
C GLN A 59 35.09 16.19 3.11
N TYR A 60 34.42 16.60 4.19
CA TYR A 60 33.59 15.71 4.98
C TYR A 60 32.42 15.10 4.17
N SER A 61 31.77 15.87 3.31
CA SER A 61 30.64 15.42 2.49
C SER A 61 31.03 14.28 1.55
N SER A 62 32.17 14.41 0.86
CA SER A 62 32.69 13.34 0.00
C SER A 62 33.10 12.10 0.80
N LEU A 63 33.73 12.30 1.97
CA LEU A 63 34.18 11.21 2.82
C LEU A 63 33.04 10.39 3.41
N ILE A 64 31.95 11.04 3.84
CA ILE A 64 30.80 10.32 4.40
C ILE A 64 30.05 9.52 3.32
N ILE A 65 29.96 10.03 2.10
CA ILE A 65 29.41 9.28 0.95
C ILE A 65 30.29 8.07 0.64
N ASN A 66 31.62 8.25 0.61
CA ASN A 66 32.55 7.13 0.42
C ASN A 66 32.41 6.08 1.53
N HIS A 67 32.32 6.50 2.80
CA HIS A 67 32.11 5.60 3.94
C HIS A 67 30.82 4.78 3.81
N LEU A 68 29.74 5.38 3.31
CA LEU A 68 28.49 4.66 3.05
C LEU A 68 28.67 3.52 2.03
N SER A 69 29.52 3.74 1.02
CA SER A 69 29.77 2.77 -0.05
C SER A 69 30.52 1.52 0.43
N VAL A 70 31.46 1.69 1.38
CA VAL A 70 32.30 0.60 1.90
C VAL A 70 31.69 -0.10 3.13
N THR A 71 30.80 0.57 3.86
CA THR A 71 30.20 0.02 5.08
C THR A 71 29.28 -1.16 4.76
N THR A 72 29.44 -2.29 5.46
CA THR A 72 28.51 -3.44 5.38
C THR A 72 27.52 -3.49 6.56
N ASN A 73 27.82 -2.81 7.66
CA ASN A 73 26.98 -2.81 8.87
C ASN A 73 25.69 -2.00 8.67
N LYS A 74 24.53 -2.68 8.78
CA LYS A 74 23.20 -2.08 8.57
C LYS A 74 22.83 -0.97 9.56
N LEU A 75 23.25 -1.07 10.83
CA LEU A 75 22.95 -0.04 11.83
C LEU A 75 23.76 1.22 11.54
N LEU A 76 25.05 1.04 11.24
CA LEU A 76 25.93 2.14 10.88
C LEU A 76 25.48 2.83 9.58
N LYS A 77 25.03 2.07 8.56
CA LYS A 77 24.44 2.67 7.35
C LYS A 77 23.28 3.61 7.65
N LYS A 78 22.37 3.23 8.55
CA LYS A 78 21.23 4.09 8.94
C LYS A 78 21.69 5.38 9.60
N GLU A 79 22.70 5.28 10.47
CA GLU A 79 23.30 6.44 11.11
C GLU A 79 23.99 7.36 10.08
N ILE A 80 24.77 6.79 9.16
CA ILE A 80 25.42 7.53 8.07
C ILE A 80 24.37 8.22 7.20
N PHE A 81 23.27 7.55 6.81
CA PHE A 81 22.17 8.17 6.06
C PHE A 81 21.53 9.34 6.80
N THR A 82 21.38 9.23 8.12
CA THR A 82 20.83 10.33 8.94
C THR A 82 21.77 11.55 8.94
N ASN A 83 23.09 11.32 8.99
CA ASN A 83 24.06 12.39 8.88
C ASN A 83 24.10 13.01 7.47
N ILE A 84 24.05 12.18 6.41
CA ILE A 84 23.93 12.64 5.02
C ILE A 84 22.68 13.51 4.81
N LEU A 85 21.54 13.15 5.41
CA LEU A 85 20.33 13.96 5.41
C LEU A 85 20.58 15.35 6.03
N ILE A 86 21.26 15.40 7.18
CA ILE A 86 21.58 16.68 7.84
C ILE A 86 22.48 17.53 6.94
N LEU A 87 23.47 16.92 6.28
CA LEU A 87 24.36 17.60 5.34
C LEU A 87 23.61 18.12 4.09
N LYS A 88 22.65 17.36 3.55
CA LYS A 88 21.74 17.83 2.48
C LYS A 88 21.00 19.09 2.93
N ARG A 89 20.40 19.07 4.12
CA ARG A 89 19.66 20.23 4.66
C ARG A 89 20.54 21.45 4.90
N LYS A 90 21.83 21.23 5.20
CA LYS A 90 22.86 22.27 5.27
C LYS A 90 23.40 22.71 3.90
N LYS A 91 22.87 22.16 2.80
CA LYS A 91 23.32 22.42 1.41
C LYS A 91 24.77 22.03 1.14
N LEU A 92 25.31 21.07 1.90
CA LEU A 92 26.67 20.55 1.73
C LEU A 92 26.73 19.27 0.89
N ILE A 93 25.56 18.67 0.60
CA ILE A 93 25.37 17.54 -0.30
C ILE A 93 24.23 17.90 -1.25
N THR A 94 24.39 17.63 -2.55
CA THR A 94 23.37 17.92 -3.55
C THR A 94 22.19 16.95 -3.44
N GLU A 95 21.03 17.30 -4.00
CA GLU A 95 19.89 16.37 -4.04
C GLU A 95 20.22 15.12 -4.87
N GLU A 96 21.01 15.29 -5.93
CA GLU A 96 21.47 14.20 -6.78
C GLU A 96 22.32 13.20 -6.01
N ASP A 97 23.33 13.69 -5.28
CA ASP A 97 24.19 12.84 -4.44
C ASP A 97 23.40 12.12 -3.36
N PHE A 98 22.43 12.81 -2.75
CA PHE A 98 21.57 12.25 -1.70
C PHE A 98 20.74 11.07 -2.21
N PHE A 99 19.96 11.26 -3.27
CA PHE A 99 19.10 10.20 -3.80
C PHE A 99 19.92 9.08 -4.43
N THR A 100 20.98 9.41 -5.18
CA THR A 100 21.89 8.41 -5.77
C THR A 100 22.50 7.52 -4.69
N SER A 101 22.96 8.12 -3.58
CA SER A 101 23.48 7.36 -2.42
C SER A 101 22.45 6.40 -1.84
N ILE A 102 21.18 6.82 -1.75
CA ILE A 102 20.08 5.97 -1.25
C ILE A 102 19.84 4.80 -2.19
N PHE A 103 19.72 5.04 -3.50
CA PHE A 103 19.49 3.99 -4.49
C PHE A 103 20.65 3.00 -4.58
N LEU A 104 21.90 3.45 -4.49
CA LEU A 104 23.08 2.59 -4.61
C LEU A 104 23.35 1.77 -3.34
N HIS A 105 23.10 2.33 -2.15
CA HIS A 105 23.61 1.73 -0.91
C HIS A 105 22.53 1.22 0.04
N THR A 106 21.24 1.43 -0.26
CA THR A 106 20.12 0.89 0.50
C THR A 106 19.47 -0.30 -0.21
N SER A 107 19.32 -1.41 0.52
CA SER A 107 18.48 -2.53 0.09
C SER A 107 17.11 -2.58 0.79
N ASP A 108 16.95 -1.83 1.88
CA ASP A 108 15.74 -1.72 2.70
C ASP A 108 15.12 -0.32 2.55
N PHE A 109 14.55 -0.08 1.37
CA PHE A 109 13.93 1.20 1.02
C PHE A 109 12.78 1.59 1.95
N LYS A 110 12.09 0.62 2.56
CA LYS A 110 11.02 0.88 3.52
C LYS A 110 11.50 1.65 4.74
N SER A 111 12.73 1.37 5.20
CA SER A 111 13.30 2.05 6.36
C SER A 111 13.65 3.53 6.11
N VAL A 112 13.96 3.88 4.86
CA VAL A 112 14.35 5.25 4.46
C VAL A 112 13.22 6.00 3.77
N LEU A 113 12.11 5.33 3.45
CA LEU A 113 11.01 5.89 2.66
C LEU A 113 10.49 7.24 3.21
N ARG A 114 10.16 7.29 4.50
CA ARG A 114 9.65 8.52 5.14
C ARG A 114 10.64 9.68 5.08
N MET A 115 11.94 9.37 5.17
CA MET A 115 13.00 10.36 5.03
C MET A 115 13.08 10.84 3.59
N CYS A 116 13.13 9.93 2.62
CA CYS A 116 13.25 10.26 1.20
C CYS A 116 12.10 11.15 0.73
N VAL A 117 10.87 10.75 1.03
CA VAL A 117 9.65 11.41 0.57
C VAL A 117 9.56 12.87 1.07
N LYS A 118 10.01 13.13 2.30
CA LYS A 118 10.09 14.49 2.87
C LYS A 118 11.08 15.39 2.15
N GLU A 119 12.09 14.80 1.53
CA GLU A 119 13.20 15.51 0.90
C GLU A 119 13.03 15.66 -0.61
N ILE A 120 11.90 15.20 -1.16
CA ILE A 120 11.50 15.46 -2.55
C ILE A 120 11.00 16.91 -2.62
N SER A 121 11.89 17.80 -3.08
CA SER A 121 11.64 19.24 -3.17
C SER A 121 11.38 19.70 -4.60
N ASP A 122 12.08 19.13 -5.58
CA ASP A 122 12.19 19.71 -6.92
C ASP A 122 11.97 18.72 -8.08
N ARG A 123 11.97 19.27 -9.30
CA ARG A 123 11.85 18.48 -10.52
C ARG A 123 13.14 17.73 -10.89
N LYS A 124 14.32 18.19 -10.47
CA LYS A 124 15.59 17.50 -10.77
C LYS A 124 15.64 16.13 -10.10
N THR A 125 15.07 16.03 -8.90
CA THR A 125 14.89 14.78 -8.16
C THR A 125 14.08 13.75 -8.98
N VAL A 126 13.14 14.20 -9.80
CA VAL A 126 12.30 13.33 -10.63
C VAL A 126 13.11 12.66 -11.74
N GLU A 127 14.05 13.37 -12.35
CA GLU A 127 14.93 12.81 -13.40
C GLU A 127 15.75 11.62 -12.88
N ILE A 128 16.17 11.68 -11.61
CA ILE A 128 16.85 10.58 -10.92
C ILE A 128 15.92 9.37 -10.81
N PHE A 129 14.66 9.57 -10.41
CA PHE A 129 13.70 8.47 -10.31
C PHE A 129 13.43 7.84 -11.67
N ILE A 130 13.29 8.64 -12.73
CA ILE A 130 13.11 8.15 -14.10
C ILE A 130 14.31 7.29 -14.52
N LYS A 131 15.55 7.73 -14.23
CA LYS A 131 16.78 6.95 -14.49
C LYS A 131 16.73 5.58 -13.82
N TYR A 132 16.29 5.49 -12.57
CA TYR A 132 16.20 4.21 -11.84
C TYR A 132 14.99 3.34 -12.23
N VAL A 133 13.91 3.93 -12.75
CA VAL A 133 12.85 3.14 -13.42
C VAL A 133 13.38 2.50 -14.71
N ASN A 134 14.18 3.23 -15.49
CA ASN A 134 14.67 2.70 -16.77
C ASN A 134 15.86 1.73 -16.62
N HIS A 135 16.76 1.97 -15.67
CA HIS A 135 18.04 1.27 -15.59
C HIS A 135 18.37 0.66 -14.21
N GLY A 136 17.48 0.84 -13.22
CA GLY A 136 17.69 0.31 -11.89
C GLY A 136 17.50 -1.20 -11.81
N ASN A 137 18.15 -1.81 -10.82
CA ASN A 137 17.84 -3.19 -10.43
C ASN A 137 16.39 -3.30 -9.92
N GLU A 138 15.91 -4.52 -9.67
CA GLU A 138 14.51 -4.76 -9.28
C GLU A 138 14.06 -3.91 -8.07
N LYS A 139 14.87 -3.83 -7.01
CA LYS A 139 14.49 -3.08 -5.81
C LYS A 139 14.52 -1.57 -6.04
N GLN A 140 15.53 -1.09 -6.76
CA GLN A 140 15.66 0.32 -7.14
C GLN A 140 14.50 0.75 -8.02
N TYR A 141 14.14 -0.08 -9.00
CA TYR A 141 12.99 0.13 -9.88
C TYR A 141 11.70 0.32 -9.10
N PHE A 142 11.37 -0.61 -8.18
CA PHE A 142 10.12 -0.50 -7.41
C PHE A 142 10.11 0.71 -6.49
N PHE A 143 11.25 1.05 -5.89
CA PHE A 143 11.35 2.25 -5.07
C PHE A 143 11.22 3.52 -5.90
N ALA A 144 11.85 3.58 -7.06
CA ALA A 144 11.75 4.72 -7.98
C ALA A 144 10.33 4.89 -8.52
N LEU A 145 9.68 3.79 -8.91
CA LEU A 145 8.28 3.80 -9.35
C LEU A 145 7.36 4.28 -8.21
N PHE A 146 7.59 3.84 -6.98
CA PHE A 146 6.86 4.36 -5.81
C PHE A 146 7.05 5.88 -5.66
N CYS A 147 8.28 6.38 -5.77
CA CYS A 147 8.58 7.81 -5.69
C CYS A 147 7.90 8.60 -6.83
N ILE A 148 7.84 8.04 -8.05
CA ILE A 148 7.10 8.64 -9.18
C ILE A 148 5.61 8.73 -8.88
N LEU A 149 5.00 7.66 -8.37
CA LEU A 149 3.58 7.65 -7.97
C LEU A 149 3.32 8.68 -6.87
N TYR A 150 4.23 8.80 -5.89
CA TYR A 150 4.15 9.82 -4.85
C TYR A 150 4.24 11.25 -5.43
N CYS A 151 5.17 11.50 -6.35
CA CYS A 151 5.33 12.81 -6.98
C CYS A 151 4.08 13.20 -7.79
N TYR A 152 3.52 12.26 -8.54
CA TYR A 152 2.29 12.48 -9.28
C TYR A 152 1.09 12.69 -8.35
N GLU A 153 0.99 11.93 -7.26
CA GLU A 153 -0.17 12.01 -6.38
C GLU A 153 -0.15 13.23 -5.47
N ILE A 154 0.96 13.43 -4.75
CA ILE A 154 1.09 14.44 -3.68
C ILE A 154 1.72 15.73 -4.19
N LYS A 155 2.73 15.66 -5.07
CA LYS A 155 3.41 16.85 -5.63
C LYS A 155 2.76 17.37 -6.91
N LYS A 156 1.79 16.65 -7.49
CA LYS A 156 1.01 17.02 -8.68
C LYS A 156 1.87 17.25 -9.93
N TYR A 157 2.88 16.41 -10.14
CA TYR A 157 3.71 16.44 -11.36
C TYR A 157 3.05 15.64 -12.48
N GLU A 158 2.13 16.29 -13.21
CA GLU A 158 1.30 15.68 -14.24
C GLU A 158 2.10 15.07 -15.40
N GLU A 159 3.30 15.57 -15.69
CA GLU A 159 4.21 15.03 -16.71
C GLU A 159 4.56 13.54 -16.50
N LEU A 160 4.38 13.02 -15.29
CA LEU A 160 4.66 11.62 -14.93
C LEU A 160 3.54 10.65 -15.31
N GLU A 161 2.38 11.16 -15.72
CA GLU A 161 1.22 10.35 -16.07
C GLU A 161 1.54 9.31 -17.14
N LYS A 162 2.32 9.69 -18.16
CA LYS A 162 2.75 8.78 -19.23
C LYS A 162 3.55 7.60 -18.67
N ILE A 163 4.51 7.87 -17.79
CA ILE A 163 5.35 6.83 -17.19
C ILE A 163 4.50 5.87 -16.36
N ILE A 164 3.54 6.39 -15.58
CA ILE A 164 2.63 5.58 -14.76
C ILE A 164 1.76 4.68 -15.64
N CYS A 165 1.23 5.22 -16.74
CA CYS A 165 0.40 4.48 -17.69
C CYS A 165 1.22 3.42 -18.45
N ASP A 166 2.44 3.74 -18.89
CA ASP A 166 3.31 2.79 -19.57
C ASP A 166 3.66 1.62 -18.62
N ASN A 167 3.97 1.92 -17.35
CA ASN A 167 4.26 0.90 -16.33
C ASN A 167 3.04 0.10 -15.88
N LEU A 168 1.81 0.53 -16.19
CA LEU A 168 0.60 -0.28 -15.98
C LEU A 168 0.60 -1.54 -16.86
N PHE A 169 1.28 -1.50 -17.99
CA PHE A 169 1.38 -2.61 -18.95
C PHE A 169 2.76 -3.27 -18.98
N ASP A 170 3.74 -2.75 -18.23
CA ASP A 170 5.02 -3.43 -17.98
C ASP A 170 4.82 -4.52 -16.93
N LYS A 171 5.19 -5.76 -17.26
CA LYS A 171 5.12 -6.92 -16.33
C LYS A 171 5.78 -6.66 -14.98
N LYS A 172 6.82 -5.84 -14.94
CA LYS A 172 7.54 -5.51 -13.70
C LYS A 172 6.74 -4.54 -12.83
N GLY A 173 6.21 -3.47 -13.40
CA GLY A 173 5.51 -2.38 -12.69
C GLY A 173 4.01 -2.55 -12.52
N GLU A 174 3.40 -3.39 -13.35
CA GLU A 174 1.95 -3.52 -13.51
C GLU A 174 1.22 -3.65 -12.18
N ASN A 175 1.67 -4.55 -11.30
CA ASN A 175 0.99 -4.76 -10.03
C ASN A 175 1.03 -3.51 -9.13
N MET A 176 2.14 -2.75 -9.12
CA MET A 176 2.23 -1.52 -8.34
C MET A 176 1.33 -0.44 -8.91
N CYS A 177 1.28 -0.27 -10.24
CA CYS A 177 0.36 0.66 -10.88
C CYS A 177 -1.11 0.23 -10.67
N LEU A 178 -1.45 -1.05 -10.76
CA LEU A 178 -2.81 -1.53 -10.45
C LEU A 178 -3.22 -1.21 -9.00
N LEU A 179 -2.31 -1.41 -8.04
CA LEU A 179 -2.57 -1.04 -6.65
C LEU A 179 -2.79 0.47 -6.51
N TYR A 180 -2.02 1.29 -7.24
CA TYR A 180 -2.21 2.73 -7.28
C TYR A 180 -3.60 3.11 -7.80
N PHE A 181 -4.00 2.63 -8.99
CA PHE A 181 -5.32 2.92 -9.58
C PHE A 181 -6.50 2.46 -8.71
N LEU A 182 -6.30 1.43 -7.88
CA LEU A 182 -7.30 0.94 -6.92
C LEU A 182 -7.27 1.68 -5.58
N ASN A 183 -6.46 2.74 -5.45
CA ASN A 183 -6.17 3.46 -4.22
C ASN A 183 -5.79 2.53 -3.04
N LEU A 184 -4.96 1.53 -3.32
CA LEU A 184 -4.45 0.57 -2.35
C LEU A 184 -3.01 0.89 -1.93
N ILE A 185 -2.43 1.98 -2.45
CA ILE A 185 -1.16 2.51 -1.98
C ILE A 185 -1.46 3.63 -0.97
N ASP A 186 -1.06 3.39 0.27
CA ASP A 186 -1.19 4.37 1.33
C ASP A 186 -0.05 5.38 1.26
N PHE A 187 -0.37 6.63 0.94
CA PHE A 187 0.56 7.77 1.01
C PHE A 187 0.40 8.59 2.30
N SER A 188 -0.53 8.24 3.20
CA SER A 188 -0.86 9.05 4.39
C SER A 188 0.29 9.23 5.38
N PHE A 189 1.33 8.39 5.29
CA PHE A 189 2.56 8.59 6.05
C PHE A 189 3.27 9.93 5.72
N SER A 190 2.86 10.63 4.65
CA SER A 190 3.28 12.00 4.35
C SER A 190 2.37 13.09 4.91
N ASP A 191 1.17 12.78 5.41
CA ASP A 191 0.13 13.79 5.66
C ASP A 191 0.36 14.62 6.94
N ASN A 192 1.30 14.23 7.80
CA ASN A 192 1.79 15.06 8.91
C ASN A 192 2.60 16.32 8.47
N ILE A 193 2.50 16.72 7.19
CA ILE A 193 3.28 17.78 6.57
C ILE A 193 2.40 18.97 6.15
N TYR A 194 1.12 18.77 5.81
CA TYR A 194 0.26 19.85 5.29
C TYR A 194 -0.76 20.41 6.28
N GLU A 195 -1.03 19.74 7.40
CA GLU A 195 -1.97 20.24 8.42
C GLU A 195 -1.44 21.44 9.23
N LYS A 196 -0.16 21.84 9.06
CA LYS A 196 0.41 23.00 9.77
C LYS A 196 0.50 24.28 8.94
N GLU A 197 0.25 24.24 7.64
CA GLU A 197 0.34 25.45 6.79
C GLU A 197 -1.02 26.03 6.39
N ASN A 198 -2.12 25.29 6.57
CA ASN A 198 -3.48 25.74 6.18
C ASN A 198 -4.49 25.83 7.34
N GLN A 199 -4.05 25.99 8.59
CA GLN A 199 -4.97 26.17 9.74
C GLN A 199 -5.53 27.59 9.91
N ASN A 200 -5.50 28.42 8.87
CA ASN A 200 -6.16 29.73 8.87
C ASN A 200 -7.09 29.93 7.67
N THR A 201 -7.90 28.93 7.33
CA THR A 201 -9.24 29.19 6.81
C THR A 201 -10.09 27.93 6.90
N GLU A 202 -11.30 28.13 7.42
CA GLU A 202 -12.49 27.29 7.22
C GLU A 202 -12.48 25.92 7.92
N LYS A 203 -12.89 26.01 9.20
CA LYS A 203 -13.83 25.05 9.76
C LYS A 203 -15.09 25.06 8.89
N GLU A 204 -15.50 23.91 8.38
CA GLU A 204 -16.91 23.47 8.38
C GLU A 204 -17.02 22.04 7.85
N ASN A 205 -17.72 21.22 8.65
CA ASN A 205 -18.52 20.05 8.31
C ASN A 205 -18.04 19.09 7.20
N GLU A 206 -17.88 17.80 7.54
CA GLU A 206 -18.85 16.78 7.11
C GLU A 206 -18.55 15.38 7.66
N ASN A 207 -19.56 14.82 8.32
CA ASN A 207 -19.73 13.38 8.50
C ASN A 207 -20.30 12.82 7.20
N VAL A 208 -19.48 12.14 6.39
CA VAL A 208 -19.97 11.31 5.28
C VAL A 208 -19.25 9.97 5.25
N GLU A 209 -20.06 8.92 5.20
CA GLU A 209 -19.67 7.51 5.10
C GLU A 209 -18.71 7.22 3.95
N ASN A 210 -17.48 6.79 4.27
CA ASN A 210 -16.57 5.85 3.57
C ASN A 210 -16.93 5.36 2.13
N THR A 211 -17.18 6.26 1.17
CA THR A 211 -17.37 5.92 -0.25
C THR A 211 -16.52 6.73 -1.23
N GLU A 212 -15.66 7.64 -0.76
CA GLU A 212 -14.93 8.58 -1.62
C GLU A 212 -13.39 8.47 -1.60
N ASN A 213 -12.82 7.27 -1.46
CA ASN A 213 -11.39 7.10 -1.73
C ASN A 213 -11.07 6.84 -3.21
N ASN A 214 -12.06 6.74 -4.10
CA ASN A 214 -11.82 6.49 -5.52
C ASN A 214 -11.61 7.78 -6.35
N SER A 215 -11.78 8.98 -5.79
CA SER A 215 -11.95 10.21 -6.59
C SER A 215 -10.64 10.83 -7.13
N LYS A 216 -9.53 10.79 -6.39
CA LYS A 216 -8.35 11.65 -6.72
C LYS A 216 -7.56 11.24 -7.97
N ILE A 217 -7.37 9.95 -8.20
CA ILE A 217 -6.59 9.43 -9.34
C ILE A 217 -7.42 9.46 -10.62
N LEU A 218 -8.72 9.13 -10.49
CA LEU A 218 -9.64 9.07 -11.62
C LEU A 218 -9.85 10.44 -12.24
N ILE A 219 -9.91 11.52 -11.45
CA ILE A 219 -10.06 12.88 -12.01
C ILE A 219 -8.88 13.25 -12.94
N LYS A 220 -7.67 12.76 -12.68
CA LYS A 220 -6.43 13.27 -13.32
C LYS A 220 -6.16 12.72 -14.73
N ILE A 221 -6.56 11.49 -15.05
CA ILE A 221 -6.15 10.81 -16.30
C ILE A 221 -6.99 11.24 -17.52
N GLY A 222 -8.14 11.87 -17.29
CA GLY A 222 -9.07 12.28 -18.35
C GLY A 222 -9.83 11.12 -18.99
N GLU A 223 -11.01 11.39 -19.54
CA GLU A 223 -11.94 10.39 -20.06
C GLU A 223 -11.38 9.60 -21.25
N ILE A 224 -10.82 10.31 -22.25
CA ILE A 224 -10.29 9.70 -23.48
C ILE A 224 -9.24 8.64 -23.14
N LYS A 225 -8.30 8.98 -22.27
CA LYS A 225 -7.23 8.08 -21.88
C LYS A 225 -7.70 6.97 -20.95
N ALA A 226 -8.67 7.23 -20.09
CA ALA A 226 -9.33 6.18 -19.31
C ALA A 226 -9.97 5.13 -20.23
N GLU A 227 -10.60 5.55 -21.33
CA GLU A 227 -11.15 4.64 -22.33
C GLU A 227 -10.06 3.81 -23.02
N GLU A 228 -8.95 4.43 -23.43
CA GLU A 228 -7.78 3.76 -24.00
C GLU A 228 -7.19 2.71 -23.04
N ILE A 229 -6.97 3.08 -21.78
CA ILE A 229 -6.48 2.18 -20.73
C ILE A 229 -7.43 0.98 -20.58
N CYS A 230 -8.74 1.24 -20.51
CA CYS A 230 -9.74 0.17 -20.41
C CYS A 230 -9.70 -0.79 -21.60
N LYS A 231 -9.57 -0.27 -22.83
CA LYS A 231 -9.44 -1.07 -24.07
C LYS A 231 -8.18 -1.94 -24.04
N LEU A 232 -7.04 -1.37 -23.65
CA LEU A 232 -5.76 -2.07 -23.57
C LEU A 232 -5.78 -3.15 -22.48
N LEU A 233 -6.27 -2.83 -21.28
CA LEU A 233 -6.40 -3.80 -20.18
C LEU A 233 -7.33 -4.95 -20.59
N TYR A 234 -8.45 -4.64 -21.25
CA TYR A 234 -9.39 -5.67 -21.71
C TYR A 234 -8.80 -6.54 -22.83
N LYS A 235 -8.03 -5.95 -23.74
CA LYS A 235 -7.28 -6.72 -24.75
C LYS A 235 -6.28 -7.68 -24.10
N ASP A 236 -5.54 -7.20 -23.11
CA ASP A 236 -4.55 -8.00 -22.41
C ASP A 236 -5.19 -9.13 -21.57
N LEU A 237 -6.36 -8.88 -20.95
CA LEU A 237 -7.14 -9.91 -20.26
C LEU A 237 -7.46 -11.13 -21.15
N ARG A 238 -7.63 -10.94 -22.46
CA ARG A 238 -7.89 -12.03 -23.41
C ARG A 238 -6.66 -12.89 -23.73
N LEU A 239 -5.46 -12.42 -23.40
CA LEU A 239 -4.23 -13.18 -23.53
C LEU A 239 -4.08 -14.08 -22.29
N ASN A 240 -4.30 -15.39 -22.44
CA ASN A 240 -4.42 -16.37 -21.34
C ASN A 240 -3.15 -16.64 -20.49
N LYS A 241 -2.23 -15.67 -20.34
CA LYS A 241 -0.94 -15.82 -19.64
C LYS A 241 -0.80 -14.91 -18.42
N MET A 242 -1.79 -14.89 -17.52
CA MET A 242 -1.70 -14.09 -16.27
C MET A 242 -2.24 -14.81 -15.05
N MET A 243 -1.68 -14.47 -13.89
CA MET A 243 -2.15 -14.93 -12.58
C MET A 243 -3.56 -14.40 -12.29
N ARG A 244 -4.36 -15.17 -11.54
CA ARG A 244 -5.76 -14.82 -11.21
C ARG A 244 -5.86 -13.50 -10.44
N ASP A 245 -4.96 -13.26 -9.49
CA ASP A 245 -4.96 -12.03 -8.68
C ASP A 245 -4.77 -10.76 -9.55
N ILE A 246 -3.79 -10.76 -10.45
CA ILE A 246 -3.59 -9.66 -11.43
C ILE A 246 -4.81 -9.48 -12.32
N ARG A 247 -5.40 -10.59 -12.79
CA ARG A 247 -6.62 -10.57 -13.62
C ARG A 247 -7.77 -9.87 -12.90
N VAL A 248 -7.99 -10.18 -11.62
CA VAL A 248 -9.03 -9.56 -10.79
C VAL A 248 -8.74 -8.07 -10.58
N LYS A 249 -7.49 -7.68 -10.30
CA LYS A 249 -7.11 -6.26 -10.15
C LYS A 249 -7.36 -5.46 -11.42
N LYS A 250 -7.00 -5.98 -12.60
CA LYS A 250 -7.31 -5.34 -13.89
C LYS A 250 -8.81 -5.13 -14.09
N LEU A 251 -9.61 -6.16 -13.81
CA LEU A 251 -11.07 -6.07 -13.88
C LEU A 251 -11.63 -5.01 -12.93
N ARG A 252 -11.08 -4.90 -11.72
CA ARG A 252 -11.45 -3.84 -10.78
C ARG A 252 -11.09 -2.45 -11.30
N VAL A 253 -9.90 -2.27 -11.87
CA VAL A 253 -9.51 -0.98 -12.47
C VAL A 253 -10.45 -0.61 -13.61
N ILE A 254 -10.77 -1.55 -14.51
CA ILE A 254 -11.76 -1.34 -15.58
C ILE A 254 -13.12 -0.95 -14.98
N SER A 255 -13.59 -1.65 -13.94
CA SER A 255 -14.87 -1.37 -13.29
C SER A 255 -14.94 0.05 -12.73
N VAL A 256 -13.89 0.46 -12.03
CA VAL A 256 -13.77 1.78 -11.42
C VAL A 256 -13.76 2.88 -12.50
N LEU A 257 -12.93 2.74 -13.54
CA LEU A 257 -12.86 3.70 -14.65
C LEU A 257 -14.17 3.76 -15.43
N LYS A 258 -14.76 2.60 -15.75
CA LYS A 258 -16.04 2.49 -16.44
C LYS A 258 -17.15 3.21 -15.68
N LYS A 259 -17.22 3.01 -14.37
CA LYS A 259 -18.24 3.64 -13.51
C LYS A 259 -18.04 5.15 -13.42
N PHE A 260 -16.79 5.59 -13.22
CA PHE A 260 -16.48 7.01 -13.05
C PHE A 260 -16.73 7.82 -14.33
N TYR A 261 -16.32 7.30 -15.49
CA TYR A 261 -16.45 7.97 -16.78
C TYR A 261 -17.66 7.51 -17.60
N ASN A 262 -18.54 6.66 -17.05
CA ASN A 262 -19.70 6.10 -17.74
C ASN A 262 -19.37 5.45 -19.11
N LEU A 263 -18.25 4.71 -19.18
CA LEU A 263 -17.73 4.13 -20.43
C LEU A 263 -18.62 3.00 -20.95
N LYS A 264 -18.84 2.93 -22.27
CA LYS A 264 -19.67 1.90 -22.92
C LYS A 264 -18.94 0.58 -23.21
N LEU A 265 -18.03 0.15 -22.33
CA LEU A 265 -17.26 -1.09 -22.53
C LEU A 265 -18.06 -2.31 -22.05
N LYS A 266 -18.27 -3.31 -22.93
CA LYS A 266 -18.93 -4.57 -22.58
C LYS A 266 -17.92 -5.62 -22.11
N ILE A 267 -17.91 -5.92 -20.80
CA ILE A 267 -17.02 -6.92 -20.21
C ILE A 267 -17.76 -8.04 -19.46
N PHE A 268 -19.09 -7.94 -19.34
CA PHE A 268 -19.91 -8.85 -18.53
C PHE A 268 -19.66 -10.32 -18.84
N ASP A 269 -19.71 -10.70 -20.12
CA ASP A 269 -19.50 -12.10 -20.56
C ASP A 269 -18.13 -12.64 -20.14
N TYR A 270 -17.11 -11.78 -20.06
CA TYR A 270 -15.79 -12.17 -19.60
C TYR A 270 -15.74 -12.35 -18.08
N VAL A 271 -16.36 -11.44 -17.31
CA VAL A 271 -16.44 -11.54 -15.85
C VAL A 271 -17.18 -12.81 -15.43
N VAL A 272 -18.32 -13.12 -16.05
CA VAL A 272 -19.13 -14.31 -15.78
C VAL A 272 -18.33 -15.61 -15.91
N LYS A 273 -17.43 -15.69 -16.90
CA LYS A 273 -16.55 -16.85 -17.13
C LYS A 273 -15.53 -17.07 -16.00
N ILE A 274 -15.17 -16.01 -15.27
CA ILE A 274 -14.13 -16.06 -14.22
C ILE A 274 -14.74 -16.20 -12.82
N VAL A 275 -16.01 -15.83 -12.65
CA VAL A 275 -16.77 -16.02 -11.42
C VAL A 275 -16.78 -17.49 -11.04
N ASP A 276 -16.13 -17.77 -9.92
CA ASP A 276 -15.98 -19.09 -9.33
C ASP A 276 -16.27 -18.96 -7.82
N PRO A 277 -17.40 -19.50 -7.34
CA PRO A 277 -17.80 -19.42 -5.93
C PRO A 277 -16.81 -20.07 -4.95
N SER A 278 -15.87 -20.89 -5.44
CA SER A 278 -14.87 -21.54 -4.61
C SER A 278 -13.68 -20.65 -4.25
N LYS A 279 -13.54 -19.48 -4.89
CA LYS A 279 -12.35 -18.62 -4.81
C LYS A 279 -12.54 -17.46 -3.83
N GLU A 280 -11.44 -17.02 -3.22
CA GLU A 280 -11.43 -15.94 -2.22
C GLU A 280 -11.73 -14.57 -2.82
N ASP A 281 -11.44 -14.37 -4.10
CA ASP A 281 -11.69 -13.13 -4.85
C ASP A 281 -13.15 -12.93 -5.29
N LEU A 282 -14.04 -13.87 -4.96
CA LEU A 282 -15.46 -13.86 -5.35
C LEU A 282 -16.13 -12.51 -5.04
N GLY A 283 -15.97 -11.99 -3.82
CA GLY A 283 -16.54 -10.72 -3.41
C GLY A 283 -16.14 -9.57 -4.33
N GLN A 284 -14.86 -9.50 -4.69
CA GLN A 284 -14.33 -8.46 -5.58
C GLN A 284 -14.89 -8.60 -7.00
N LEU A 285 -14.98 -9.83 -7.52
CA LEU A 285 -15.54 -10.08 -8.85
C LEU A 285 -17.02 -9.79 -8.93
N MET A 286 -17.79 -10.07 -7.88
CA MET A 286 -19.22 -9.76 -7.86
C MET A 286 -19.46 -8.25 -7.80
N THR A 287 -18.64 -7.49 -7.06
CA THR A 287 -18.66 -6.02 -7.14
C THR A 287 -18.39 -5.53 -8.56
N VAL A 288 -17.35 -6.04 -9.22
CA VAL A 288 -17.05 -5.71 -10.62
C VAL A 288 -18.23 -6.03 -11.53
N LEU A 289 -18.83 -7.21 -11.36
CA LEU A 289 -19.96 -7.65 -12.19
C LEU A 289 -21.14 -6.70 -12.05
N ILE A 290 -21.54 -6.39 -10.82
CA ILE A 290 -22.65 -5.47 -10.55
C ILE A 290 -22.33 -4.10 -11.15
N GLU A 291 -21.17 -3.54 -10.88
CA GLU A 291 -20.74 -2.22 -11.39
C GLU A 291 -20.75 -2.14 -12.92
N CYS A 292 -20.34 -3.21 -13.59
CA CYS A 292 -20.19 -3.25 -15.05
C CYS A 292 -21.47 -3.61 -15.81
N LEU A 293 -22.51 -4.12 -15.14
CA LEU A 293 -23.79 -4.46 -15.76
C LEU A 293 -24.42 -3.25 -16.45
N THR A 294 -24.95 -3.48 -17.64
CA THR A 294 -25.80 -2.54 -18.38
C THR A 294 -27.26 -2.98 -18.32
N PRO A 295 -28.23 -2.09 -18.61
CA PRO A 295 -29.65 -2.45 -18.61
C PRO A 295 -29.99 -3.65 -19.52
N ASP A 296 -29.33 -3.76 -20.68
CA ASP A 296 -29.50 -4.89 -21.62
C ASP A 296 -28.91 -6.21 -21.10
N GLU A 297 -27.97 -6.15 -20.16
CA GLU A 297 -27.30 -7.33 -19.56
C GLU A 297 -27.90 -7.72 -18.21
N ALA A 298 -28.72 -6.86 -17.59
CA ALA A 298 -29.20 -7.03 -16.22
C ALA A 298 -29.96 -8.34 -16.01
N LYS A 299 -30.82 -8.75 -16.97
CA LYS A 299 -31.51 -10.04 -16.91
C LYS A 299 -30.55 -11.23 -16.95
N LYS A 300 -29.52 -11.19 -17.82
CA LYS A 300 -28.47 -12.22 -17.85
C LYS A 300 -27.70 -12.28 -16.53
N GLY A 301 -27.51 -11.13 -15.89
CA GLY A 301 -26.94 -11.02 -14.54
C GLY A 301 -27.78 -11.76 -13.51
N VAL A 302 -29.10 -11.53 -13.51
CA VAL A 302 -30.06 -12.24 -12.63
C VAL A 302 -29.99 -13.75 -12.87
N ASP A 303 -30.10 -14.19 -14.12
CA ASP A 303 -30.09 -15.62 -14.48
C ASP A 303 -28.81 -16.32 -13.99
N MET A 304 -27.65 -15.66 -14.16
CA MET A 304 -26.37 -16.18 -13.69
C MET A 304 -26.31 -16.28 -12.16
N VAL A 305 -26.87 -15.30 -11.43
CA VAL A 305 -26.89 -15.35 -9.96
C VAL A 305 -27.80 -16.47 -9.46
N LEU A 306 -28.97 -16.62 -10.08
CA LEU A 306 -29.90 -17.70 -9.78
C LEU A 306 -29.22 -19.07 -9.99
N ASP A 307 -28.62 -19.29 -11.16
CA ASP A 307 -27.95 -20.53 -11.50
C ASP A 307 -26.77 -20.85 -10.56
N LYS A 308 -25.87 -19.88 -10.32
CA LYS A 308 -24.62 -20.14 -9.57
C LYS A 308 -24.76 -20.10 -8.06
N PHE A 309 -25.73 -19.37 -7.51
CA PHE A 309 -25.80 -19.08 -6.06
C PHE A 309 -27.15 -19.40 -5.43
N CYS A 310 -28.26 -19.20 -6.13
CA CYS A 310 -29.61 -19.39 -5.59
C CYS A 310 -30.28 -20.63 -6.21
N ASN A 311 -29.76 -21.81 -5.88
CA ASN A 311 -30.39 -23.08 -6.25
C ASN A 311 -30.42 -24.06 -5.07
N LEU A 312 -31.27 -25.09 -5.17
CA LEU A 312 -31.51 -26.06 -4.09
C LEU A 312 -30.28 -26.90 -3.70
N ALA A 313 -29.23 -26.93 -4.54
CA ALA A 313 -28.00 -27.65 -4.25
C ALA A 313 -26.96 -26.80 -3.49
N LYS A 314 -27.21 -25.52 -3.26
CA LYS A 314 -26.30 -24.62 -2.52
C LYS A 314 -26.61 -24.58 -1.04
N ASP A 315 -25.57 -24.34 -0.24
CA ASP A 315 -25.73 -24.11 1.19
C ASP A 315 -26.36 -22.73 1.49
N ASP A 316 -26.94 -22.61 2.68
CA ASP A 316 -27.63 -21.39 3.12
C ASP A 316 -26.77 -20.13 3.00
N ASP A 317 -25.47 -20.22 3.29
CA ASP A 317 -24.56 -19.07 3.23
C ASP A 317 -24.38 -18.59 1.78
N MET A 318 -24.26 -19.50 0.82
CA MET A 318 -24.16 -19.20 -0.61
C MET A 318 -25.48 -18.64 -1.16
N VAL A 319 -26.63 -19.19 -0.73
CA VAL A 319 -27.95 -18.67 -1.11
C VAL A 319 -28.14 -17.25 -0.57
N VAL A 320 -27.80 -16.99 0.70
CA VAL A 320 -27.84 -15.65 1.29
C VAL A 320 -26.96 -14.67 0.51
N TYR A 321 -25.77 -15.11 0.09
CA TYR A 321 -24.87 -14.31 -0.74
C TYR A 321 -25.51 -13.95 -2.10
N GLY A 322 -26.08 -14.93 -2.81
CA GLY A 322 -26.79 -14.71 -4.06
C GLY A 322 -27.99 -13.76 -3.92
N LEU A 323 -28.80 -13.92 -2.85
CA LEU A 323 -29.92 -13.02 -2.57
C LEU A 323 -29.47 -11.58 -2.32
N ASN A 324 -28.32 -11.37 -1.68
CA ASN A 324 -27.77 -10.02 -1.50
C ASN A 324 -27.30 -9.40 -2.82
N ILE A 325 -26.77 -10.18 -3.75
CA ILE A 325 -26.42 -9.71 -5.09
C ILE A 325 -27.68 -9.37 -5.89
N LEU A 326 -28.70 -10.24 -5.89
CA LEU A 326 -29.97 -9.99 -6.58
C LEU A 326 -30.66 -8.75 -6.05
N LYS A 327 -30.56 -8.48 -4.74
CA LYS A 327 -31.03 -7.25 -4.11
C LYS A 327 -30.36 -5.99 -4.68
N GLU A 328 -29.05 -6.02 -4.94
CA GLU A 328 -28.36 -4.88 -5.55
C GLU A 328 -28.76 -4.70 -7.02
N ILE A 329 -28.86 -5.79 -7.77
CA ILE A 329 -29.27 -5.76 -9.19
C ILE A 329 -30.71 -5.27 -9.32
N SER A 330 -31.63 -5.78 -8.49
CA SER A 330 -33.06 -5.43 -8.56
C SER A 330 -33.31 -3.96 -8.27
N VAL A 331 -32.64 -3.40 -7.26
CA VAL A 331 -32.75 -1.97 -6.94
C VAL A 331 -32.11 -1.10 -8.02
N ARG A 332 -30.93 -1.49 -8.54
CA ARG A 332 -30.21 -0.68 -9.53
C ARG A 332 -30.91 -0.61 -10.88
N PHE A 333 -31.51 -1.70 -11.34
CA PHE A 333 -32.12 -1.81 -12.67
C PHE A 333 -33.64 -1.85 -12.66
N ASP A 334 -34.26 -1.66 -11.48
CA ASP A 334 -35.70 -1.76 -11.30
C ASP A 334 -36.30 -3.08 -11.82
N LEU A 335 -35.64 -4.19 -11.51
CA LEU A 335 -36.03 -5.52 -11.99
C LEU A 335 -36.74 -6.31 -10.90
N ASP A 336 -37.95 -6.77 -11.20
CA ASP A 336 -38.64 -7.75 -10.34
C ASP A 336 -37.95 -9.12 -10.45
N VAL A 337 -37.26 -9.48 -9.38
CA VAL A 337 -36.62 -10.79 -9.21
C VAL A 337 -37.35 -11.67 -8.19
N ILE A 338 -38.41 -11.16 -7.56
CA ILE A 338 -39.09 -11.82 -6.43
C ILE A 338 -39.86 -13.05 -6.92
N SER A 339 -40.46 -12.97 -8.11
CA SER A 339 -41.19 -14.08 -8.75
C SER A 339 -40.34 -15.34 -8.96
N TYR A 340 -39.02 -15.19 -9.13
CA TYR A 340 -38.10 -16.34 -9.28
C TYR A 340 -37.67 -16.95 -7.94
N LEU A 341 -38.07 -16.36 -6.81
CA LEU A 341 -37.54 -16.68 -5.48
C LEU A 341 -38.62 -17.14 -4.48
N GLU A 342 -39.80 -17.55 -4.97
CA GLU A 342 -40.93 -17.92 -4.12
C GLU A 342 -40.59 -19.06 -3.15
N ASP A 343 -39.74 -20.00 -3.56
CA ASP A 343 -39.27 -21.12 -2.74
C ASP A 343 -38.59 -20.65 -1.44
N TYR A 344 -37.98 -19.45 -1.45
CA TYR A 344 -37.29 -18.89 -0.30
C TYR A 344 -38.19 -18.12 0.67
N LYS A 345 -39.42 -17.79 0.26
CA LYS A 345 -40.40 -17.05 1.09
C LYS A 345 -40.72 -17.76 2.40
N LYS A 346 -40.77 -19.10 2.38
CA LYS A 346 -41.04 -19.96 3.54
C LYS A 346 -39.81 -20.79 3.95
N SER A 347 -38.60 -20.31 3.63
CA SER A 347 -37.37 -21.03 3.97
C SER A 347 -37.29 -21.31 5.48
N LYS A 348 -36.94 -22.55 5.83
CA LYS A 348 -36.70 -22.96 7.22
C LYS A 348 -35.44 -22.32 7.79
N SER A 349 -34.51 -21.90 6.93
CA SER A 349 -33.30 -21.20 7.35
C SER A 349 -33.61 -19.74 7.69
N LYS A 350 -33.39 -19.38 8.96
CA LYS A 350 -33.57 -18.00 9.43
C LYS A 350 -32.74 -17.00 8.63
N ALA A 351 -31.53 -17.39 8.22
CA ALA A 351 -30.62 -16.53 7.46
C ALA A 351 -31.15 -16.26 6.04
N VAL A 352 -31.53 -17.32 5.32
CA VAL A 352 -32.11 -17.22 3.97
C VAL A 352 -33.44 -16.45 4.00
N GLY A 353 -34.32 -16.76 4.95
CA GLY A 353 -35.60 -16.06 5.10
C GLY A 353 -35.43 -14.57 5.43
N TYR A 354 -34.42 -14.21 6.23
CA TYR A 354 -34.09 -12.79 6.48
C TYR A 354 -33.56 -12.10 5.22
N ALA A 355 -32.63 -12.71 4.49
CA ALA A 355 -32.08 -12.16 3.26
C ALA A 355 -33.16 -11.93 2.19
N TYR A 356 -34.07 -12.89 2.02
CA TYR A 356 -35.23 -12.76 1.13
C TYR A 356 -36.12 -11.56 1.53
N LYS A 357 -36.47 -11.42 2.81
CA LYS A 357 -37.27 -10.29 3.30
C LYS A 357 -36.58 -8.94 3.05
N MET A 358 -35.26 -8.87 3.22
CA MET A 358 -34.49 -7.66 2.94
C MET A 358 -34.45 -7.33 1.46
N LEU A 359 -34.38 -8.33 0.57
CA LEU A 359 -34.50 -8.14 -0.88
C LEU A 359 -35.87 -7.54 -1.23
N VAL A 360 -36.96 -8.16 -0.77
CA VAL A 360 -38.34 -7.69 -1.03
C VAL A 360 -38.52 -6.27 -0.53
N LYS A 361 -38.07 -5.99 0.71
CA LYS A 361 -38.12 -4.63 1.28
C LYS A 361 -37.34 -3.63 0.42
N SER A 362 -36.13 -3.98 0.01
CA SER A 362 -35.28 -3.09 -0.78
C SER A 362 -35.87 -2.77 -2.16
N TYR A 363 -36.48 -3.77 -2.80
CA TYR A 363 -37.16 -3.59 -4.09
C TYR A 363 -38.41 -2.70 -3.98
N ASN A 364 -39.21 -2.87 -2.92
CA ASN A 364 -40.39 -2.05 -2.68
C ASN A 364 -40.04 -0.60 -2.32
N GLU A 365 -38.98 -0.40 -1.54
CA GLU A 365 -38.51 0.94 -1.12
C GLU A 365 -37.58 1.61 -2.16
N LYS A 366 -37.27 0.92 -3.27
CA LYS A 366 -36.31 1.38 -4.31
C LYS A 366 -34.97 1.84 -3.72
N LYS A 367 -34.55 1.21 -2.64
CA LYS A 367 -33.33 1.52 -1.90
C LYS A 367 -32.74 0.25 -1.31
N VAL A 368 -31.43 0.09 -1.37
CA VAL A 368 -30.76 -1.06 -0.74
C VAL A 368 -30.83 -0.93 0.78
N VAL A 369 -31.50 -1.88 1.45
CA VAL A 369 -31.66 -1.94 2.92
C VAL A 369 -30.87 -3.12 3.52
N GLY A 370 -30.38 -2.93 4.75
CA GLY A 370 -29.58 -3.90 5.49
C GLY A 370 -28.07 -3.81 5.21
N ASN A 371 -27.27 -4.71 5.81
CA ASN A 371 -25.80 -4.68 5.68
C ASN A 371 -25.34 -4.73 4.22
N ARG A 372 -24.43 -3.80 3.85
CA ARG A 372 -23.85 -3.57 2.51
C ARG A 372 -22.77 -4.60 2.10
N SER A 373 -22.35 -5.51 2.97
CA SER A 373 -21.14 -6.29 2.67
C SER A 373 -21.40 -7.44 1.69
N LEU A 374 -20.96 -7.29 0.43
CA LEU A 374 -20.72 -8.41 -0.50
C LEU A 374 -19.51 -9.28 -0.08
N LEU A 375 -19.19 -9.31 1.21
CA LEU A 375 -18.13 -10.15 1.78
C LEU A 375 -18.67 -11.56 1.97
N TYR A 376 -18.42 -12.44 1.00
CA TYR A 376 -18.60 -13.87 1.21
C TYR A 376 -17.47 -14.39 2.13
N VAL A 377 -17.80 -14.67 3.39
CA VAL A 377 -16.87 -15.32 4.33
C VAL A 377 -17.25 -16.79 4.43
N ARG A 378 -16.45 -17.67 3.83
CA ARG A 378 -16.62 -19.13 3.95
C ARG A 378 -16.39 -19.56 5.40
N LYS A 379 -17.46 -19.79 6.17
CA LYS A 379 -17.35 -20.16 7.60
C LYS A 379 -16.49 -21.40 7.86
N LYS A 380 -16.47 -22.37 6.93
CA LYS A 380 -15.80 -23.67 7.11
C LYS A 380 -14.27 -23.67 7.12
N ALA A 381 -13.59 -22.65 6.58
CA ALA A 381 -12.13 -22.54 6.71
C ALA A 381 -11.69 -21.94 8.06
N SER A 382 -12.60 -21.29 8.78
CA SER A 382 -12.33 -20.71 10.10
C SER A 382 -12.49 -21.72 11.23
N GLU A 383 -13.35 -22.74 11.07
CA GLU A 383 -13.62 -23.74 12.10
C GLU A 383 -12.46 -24.74 12.22
N ALA A 384 -11.92 -25.24 11.11
CA ALA A 384 -10.70 -26.07 11.10
C ALA A 384 -9.47 -25.32 11.65
N ASN A 385 -9.37 -24.00 11.40
CA ASN A 385 -8.28 -23.18 11.95
C ASN A 385 -8.52 -22.75 13.41
N LYS A 386 -9.77 -22.68 13.87
CA LYS A 386 -10.13 -22.43 15.28
C LYS A 386 -9.95 -23.68 16.12
N GLU A 387 -10.23 -24.87 15.59
CA GLU A 387 -9.94 -26.16 16.24
C GLU A 387 -8.42 -26.38 16.36
N ASN A 388 -7.65 -26.15 15.29
CA ASN A 388 -6.18 -26.21 15.37
C ASN A 388 -5.58 -25.14 16.30
N LYS A 389 -6.17 -23.93 16.39
CA LYS A 389 -5.76 -22.91 17.36
C LYS A 389 -6.16 -23.29 18.79
N LYS A 390 -7.36 -23.79 19.05
CA LYS A 390 -7.78 -24.26 20.40
C LYS A 390 -6.90 -25.40 20.88
N ASP A 391 -6.60 -26.38 20.03
CA ASP A 391 -5.78 -27.54 20.37
C ASP A 391 -4.31 -27.14 20.66
N SER A 392 -3.77 -26.15 19.92
CA SER A 392 -2.44 -25.57 20.20
C SER A 392 -2.40 -24.71 21.48
N THR A 393 -3.53 -24.06 21.85
CA THR A 393 -3.63 -23.19 23.03
C THR A 393 -3.86 -24.02 24.29
N GLU A 394 -4.64 -25.10 24.21
CA GLU A 394 -4.78 -26.10 25.29
C GLU A 394 -3.48 -26.88 25.54
N LYS A 395 -2.75 -27.27 24.49
CA LYS A 395 -1.41 -27.86 24.63
C LYS A 395 -0.40 -26.89 25.26
N LYS A 396 -0.42 -25.60 24.89
CA LYS A 396 0.43 -24.56 25.51
C LYS A 396 0.06 -24.28 26.97
N ASN A 397 -1.23 -24.32 27.33
CA ASN A 397 -1.70 -24.12 28.70
C ASN A 397 -1.43 -25.34 29.60
N LYS A 398 -1.56 -26.57 29.08
CA LYS A 398 -1.11 -27.79 29.78
C LYS A 398 0.41 -27.76 30.04
N TYR A 399 1.23 -27.35 29.06
CA TYR A 399 2.69 -27.23 29.24
C TYR A 399 3.10 -26.14 30.25
N LYS A 400 2.39 -25.00 30.29
CA LYS A 400 2.65 -23.93 31.27
C LYS A 400 2.24 -24.34 32.69
N ASN A 401 1.15 -25.08 32.85
CA ASN A 401 0.70 -25.57 34.16
C ASN A 401 1.60 -26.70 34.69
N PHE A 402 2.14 -27.56 33.82
CA PHE A 402 3.14 -28.57 34.19
C PHE A 402 4.46 -27.93 34.71
N LYS A 403 4.94 -26.85 34.08
CA LYS A 403 6.14 -26.12 34.54
C LYS A 403 5.92 -25.35 35.85
N LYS A 404 4.70 -24.85 36.11
CA LYS A 404 4.36 -24.19 37.39
C LYS A 404 4.20 -25.19 38.55
N GLY A 405 3.67 -26.39 38.29
CA GLY A 405 3.58 -27.47 39.29
C GLY A 405 4.95 -27.98 39.75
N ASN A 406 5.91 -28.13 38.82
CA ASN A 406 7.26 -28.62 39.15
C ASN A 406 8.17 -27.58 39.81
N LYS A 407 7.91 -26.28 39.66
CA LYS A 407 8.62 -25.22 40.41
C LYS A 407 8.17 -25.13 41.88
N ARG A 408 6.89 -25.42 42.18
CA ARG A 408 6.39 -25.44 43.57
C ARG A 408 6.82 -26.68 44.36
N ARG A 409 7.05 -27.83 43.70
CA ARG A 409 7.54 -29.05 44.36
C ARG A 409 9.03 -29.06 44.69
N LYS A 410 9.86 -28.24 44.02
CA LYS A 410 11.30 -28.12 44.35
C LYS A 410 11.62 -27.18 45.51
N ASN A 411 10.76 -26.20 45.80
CA ASN A 411 10.99 -25.25 46.90
C ASN A 411 10.51 -25.73 48.28
N ASN A 412 9.79 -26.86 48.36
CA ASN A 412 9.37 -27.48 49.64
C ASN A 412 10.24 -28.68 50.05
N LYS A 413 11.39 -28.91 49.40
CA LYS A 413 12.38 -29.95 49.78
C LYS A 413 13.73 -29.37 50.23
N LEU A 414 13.81 -28.06 50.44
CA LEU A 414 14.97 -27.36 51.01
C LEU A 414 14.46 -26.43 52.12
N LYS A 415 13.95 -27.04 53.18
CA LYS A 415 13.89 -26.50 54.54
C LYS A 415 14.07 -27.66 55.49
#